data_AF-A0A554JFJ4-F1
#
_entry.id   AF-A0A554JFJ4-F1
#
_cell.length_a   1.000
_cell.length_b   1.000
_cell.length_c   1.000
_cell.angle_alpha   90.00
_cell.angle_beta   90.00
_cell.angle_gamma   90.00
#
_symmetry.space_group_name_H-M   'P 1'
#
loop_
_entity.id
_entity.type
_entity.pdbx_description
1 polymer ?
#
loop_
_entity_poly.entity_id
_entity_poly.type
_entity_poly.pdbx_seq_one_letter_code
_entity_poly.pdbx_strand_id
1 'polypeptide(L)'
;MRSEFARTQSNGIPRVIGSCFGYELEELYAKLLGGEVRGGEGDGGYDVVFRHPLHSWMPVGVQVKFSLQERLMAFLARALRASNQRGRWYIFVCVGEPPESREILLRSFDECGGWVGFDVSRRNEIFTAIKITREQFPVRTLPPRFYSVSGLTRLESRV
;
A
#
# COMPACT_ATOMS: atom_id res chain seq x y z
N MET A 1 -11.13 34.84 -20.60
CA MET A 1 -10.86 34.30 -19.24
C MET A 1 -10.37 32.87 -19.43
N ARG A 2 -9.14 32.59 -19.02
CA ARG A 2 -8.36 31.38 -19.36
C ARG A 2 -8.88 30.13 -18.64
N SER A 3 -9.01 29.02 -19.35
CA SER A 3 -9.01 27.66 -18.79
C SER A 3 -8.04 26.81 -19.63
N GLU A 4 -6.76 26.93 -19.30
CA GLU A 4 -5.72 25.98 -19.68
C GLU A 4 -5.22 25.39 -18.38
N PHE A 5 -5.28 24.06 -18.21
CA PHE A 5 -4.27 23.22 -17.54
C PHE A 5 -4.77 21.77 -17.49
N ALA A 6 -5.03 21.19 -18.68
CA ALA A 6 -4.92 19.75 -18.86
C ALA A 6 -3.50 19.48 -19.36
N ARG A 7 -2.55 19.28 -18.43
CA ARG A 7 -1.22 18.76 -18.79
C ARG A 7 -1.29 17.24 -18.83
N THR A 8 -1.49 16.72 -20.03
CA THR A 8 -1.34 15.30 -20.37
C THR A 8 0.11 15.06 -20.79
N GLN A 9 0.88 14.25 -20.02
CA GLN A 9 2.01 13.35 -20.40
C GLN A 9 2.45 12.64 -19.10
N SER A 10 2.81 11.36 -18.97
CA SER A 10 2.96 10.17 -19.83
C SER A 10 2.43 8.96 -19.01
N ASN A 11 1.70 8.02 -19.63
CA ASN A 11 1.07 6.80 -19.06
C ASN A 11 -0.46 6.79 -18.85
N GLY A 12 -1.22 7.73 -19.40
CA GLY A 12 -2.68 7.54 -19.58
C GLY A 12 -3.50 7.26 -18.31
N ILE A 13 -3.01 7.69 -17.14
CA ILE A 13 -3.79 7.72 -15.90
C ILE A 13 -4.19 9.18 -15.69
N PRO A 14 -5.48 9.53 -15.79
CA PRO A 14 -5.94 10.88 -15.47
C PRO A 14 -5.55 11.22 -14.03
N ARG A 15 -4.87 12.35 -13.82
CA ARG A 15 -4.69 12.95 -12.50
C ARG A 15 -6.05 13.39 -12.00
N VAL A 16 -6.66 12.59 -11.14
CA VAL A 16 -7.73 13.05 -10.25
C VAL A 16 -7.02 13.35 -8.94
N ILE A 17 -6.52 14.59 -8.79
CA ILE A 17 -5.94 15.05 -7.53
C ILE A 17 -7.12 15.29 -6.58
N GLY A 18 -7.35 14.36 -5.64
CA GLY A 18 -8.10 14.64 -4.41
C GLY A 18 -9.58 14.26 -4.34
N SER A 19 -10.09 13.25 -5.06
CA SER A 19 -11.51 12.87 -4.95
C SER A 19 -11.85 11.37 -4.91
N CYS A 20 -10.87 10.46 -4.88
CA CYS A 20 -11.15 9.03 -4.93
C CYS A 20 -11.44 8.47 -3.53
N PHE A 21 -12.60 7.84 -3.33
CA PHE A 21 -13.01 7.24 -2.05
C PHE A 21 -13.45 5.80 -2.23
N GLY A 22 -13.06 4.92 -1.29
CA GLY A 22 -13.41 3.50 -1.38
C GLY A 22 -12.97 2.93 -2.73
N TYR A 23 -13.85 2.13 -3.36
CA TYR A 23 -13.57 1.27 -4.52
C TYR A 23 -12.70 1.88 -5.64
N GLU A 24 -12.88 3.17 -5.94
CA GLU A 24 -12.08 3.90 -6.95
C GLU A 24 -10.59 3.91 -6.60
N LEU A 25 -10.28 4.01 -5.31
CA LEU A 25 -8.92 3.97 -4.80
C LEU A 25 -8.34 2.56 -4.94
N GLU A 26 -9.07 1.50 -4.59
CA GLU A 26 -8.63 0.13 -4.85
C GLU A 26 -8.38 -0.13 -6.35
N GLU A 27 -9.21 0.40 -7.25
CA GLU A 27 -9.00 0.29 -8.70
C GLU A 27 -7.71 0.98 -9.16
N LEU A 28 -7.39 2.16 -8.62
CA LEU A 28 -6.14 2.85 -8.95
C LEU A 28 -4.91 2.03 -8.52
N TYR A 29 -4.94 1.45 -7.32
CA TYR A 29 -3.87 0.56 -6.87
C TYR A 29 -3.80 -0.71 -7.72
N ALA A 30 -4.95 -1.33 -8.05
CA ALA A 30 -4.98 -2.52 -8.90
C ALA A 30 -4.39 -2.23 -10.28
N LYS A 31 -4.79 -1.14 -10.93
CA LYS A 31 -4.26 -0.70 -12.22
C LYS A 31 -2.75 -0.46 -12.14
N LEU A 32 -2.28 0.27 -11.12
CA LEU A 32 -0.87 0.58 -10.97
C LEU A 32 -0.02 -0.67 -10.73
N LEU A 33 -0.54 -1.63 -9.96
CA LEU A 33 0.18 -2.86 -9.62
C LEU A 33 0.10 -3.94 -10.70
N GLY A 34 -0.80 -3.79 -11.69
CA GLY A 34 -1.19 -4.86 -12.60
C GLY A 34 -1.88 -6.00 -11.87
N GLY A 35 -2.67 -5.67 -10.85
CA GLY A 35 -3.47 -6.59 -10.03
C GLY A 35 -4.96 -6.47 -10.31
N GLU A 36 -5.75 -7.03 -9.41
CA GLU A 36 -7.21 -7.01 -9.48
C GLU A 36 -7.82 -6.71 -8.10
N VAL A 37 -8.98 -6.07 -8.09
CA VAL A 37 -9.75 -5.87 -6.86
C VAL A 37 -10.55 -7.14 -6.58
N ARG A 38 -10.37 -7.72 -5.40
CA ARG A 38 -11.15 -8.88 -4.91
C ARG A 38 -11.97 -8.48 -3.68
N GLY A 39 -13.18 -9.03 -3.57
CA GLY A 39 -13.97 -8.91 -2.35
C GLY A 39 -13.22 -9.51 -1.16
N GLY A 40 -13.21 -8.79 -0.04
CA GLY A 40 -12.60 -9.18 1.22
C GLY A 40 -13.31 -10.41 1.82
N GLU A 41 -12.55 -11.27 2.50
CA GLU A 41 -13.11 -12.47 3.15
C GLU A 41 -13.99 -12.08 4.36
N GLY A 42 -15.28 -11.86 4.12
CA GLY A 42 -16.32 -11.86 5.16
C GLY A 42 -16.55 -10.55 5.92
N ASP A 43 -15.96 -9.43 5.48
CA ASP A 43 -16.19 -8.10 6.06
C ASP A 43 -16.79 -7.07 5.10
N GLY A 44 -17.05 -7.47 3.85
CA GLY A 44 -17.60 -6.59 2.80
C GLY A 44 -16.61 -5.53 2.30
N GLY A 45 -15.33 -5.59 2.72
CA GLY A 45 -14.27 -4.74 2.19
C GLY A 45 -13.78 -5.21 0.82
N TYR A 46 -12.91 -4.43 0.19
CA TYR A 46 -12.20 -4.83 -1.02
C TYR A 46 -10.69 -4.82 -0.74
N ASP A 47 -9.99 -5.80 -1.28
CA ASP A 47 -8.53 -5.90 -1.25
C ASP A 47 -8.01 -5.93 -2.68
N VAL A 48 -6.88 -5.26 -2.93
CA VAL A 48 -6.17 -5.38 -4.20
C VAL A 48 -5.24 -6.58 -4.12
N VAL A 49 -5.37 -7.54 -5.03
CA VAL A 49 -4.50 -8.71 -5.10
C VAL A 49 -3.61 -8.63 -6.32
N PHE A 50 -2.31 -8.82 -6.14
CA PHE A 50 -1.33 -8.81 -7.22
C PHE A 50 -0.19 -9.80 -6.97
N ARG A 51 0.64 -10.03 -7.99
CA ARG A 51 1.88 -10.80 -7.85
C ARG A 51 3.06 -9.84 -7.68
N HIS A 52 3.65 -9.84 -6.50
CA HIS A 52 4.86 -9.05 -6.24
C HIS A 52 6.03 -9.58 -7.08
N PRO A 53 6.81 -8.74 -7.80
CA PRO A 53 7.88 -9.21 -8.68
C PRO A 53 8.91 -10.08 -7.98
N LEU A 54 9.25 -9.75 -6.74
CA LEU A 54 10.22 -10.50 -5.94
C LEU A 54 9.62 -11.72 -5.22
N HIS A 55 8.29 -11.86 -5.21
CA HIS A 55 7.56 -12.89 -4.46
C HIS A 55 6.39 -13.45 -5.27
N SER A 56 6.64 -13.72 -6.56
CA SER A 56 5.62 -14.14 -7.53
C SER A 56 4.95 -15.48 -7.19
N TRP A 57 5.57 -16.26 -6.30
CA TRP A 57 5.11 -17.57 -5.84
C TRP A 57 3.88 -17.49 -4.92
N MET A 58 3.57 -16.34 -4.31
CA MET A 58 2.32 -16.14 -3.55
C MET A 58 1.55 -14.91 -4.03
N PRO A 59 0.20 -14.91 -3.98
CA PRO A 59 -0.58 -13.69 -4.10
C PRO A 59 -0.33 -12.77 -2.90
N VAL A 60 -0.25 -11.47 -3.17
CA VAL A 60 -0.10 -10.43 -2.15
C VAL A 60 -1.33 -9.54 -2.17
N GLY A 61 -1.93 -9.35 -1.00
CA GLY A 61 -3.01 -8.41 -0.78
C GLY A 61 -2.48 -7.02 -0.45
N VAL A 62 -3.21 -6.00 -0.88
CA VAL A 62 -3.02 -4.62 -0.48
C VAL A 62 -4.35 -4.13 0.05
N GLN A 63 -4.37 -3.86 1.35
CA GLN A 63 -5.50 -3.18 1.96
C GLN A 63 -5.31 -1.68 1.75
N VAL A 64 -6.25 -1.07 1.05
CA VAL A 64 -6.27 0.37 0.83
C VAL A 64 -7.25 1.01 1.82
N LYS A 65 -6.87 2.16 2.37
CA LYS A 65 -7.71 2.99 3.23
C LYS A 65 -7.61 4.43 2.75
N PHE A 66 -8.74 5.13 2.66
CA PHE A 66 -8.74 6.53 2.28
C PHE A 66 -8.03 7.42 3.33
N SER A 67 -8.20 7.12 4.61
CA SER A 67 -7.60 7.89 5.71
C SER A 67 -7.17 6.98 6.87
N LEU A 68 -6.36 7.55 7.77
CA LEU A 68 -6.09 6.96 9.07
C LEU A 68 -7.38 6.86 9.89
N GLN A 69 -7.85 5.63 10.08
CA GLN A 69 -8.81 5.34 11.13
C GLN A 69 -8.06 4.88 12.38
N GLU A 70 -8.63 5.10 13.57
CA GLU A 70 -8.05 4.76 14.89
C GLU A 70 -7.63 3.29 15.05
N ARG A 71 -7.93 2.42 14.07
CA ARG A 71 -7.74 0.97 14.14
C ARG A 71 -6.83 0.41 13.05
N LEU A 72 -6.12 1.24 12.28
CA LEU A 72 -5.27 0.77 11.18
C LEU A 72 -4.19 -0.22 11.64
N MET A 73 -3.49 0.08 12.74
CA MET A 73 -2.44 -0.79 13.26
C MET A 73 -3.02 -2.08 13.86
N ALA A 74 -4.16 -1.99 14.55
CA ALA A 74 -4.86 -3.16 15.09
C ALA A 74 -5.32 -4.10 13.96
N PHE A 75 -5.83 -3.54 12.87
CA PHE A 75 -6.15 -4.27 11.65
C PHE A 75 -4.90 -4.95 11.08
N LEU A 76 -3.81 -4.20 10.87
CA LEU A 76 -2.57 -4.74 10.29
C LEU A 76 -2.01 -5.88 11.14
N ALA A 77 -1.97 -5.71 12.47
CA ALA A 77 -1.54 -6.77 13.39
C ALA A 77 -2.41 -8.03 13.27
N ARG A 78 -3.74 -7.86 13.19
CA ARG A 78 -4.68 -8.98 13.00
C ARG A 78 -4.46 -9.69 11.66
N ALA A 79 -4.29 -8.92 10.59
CA ALA A 79 -4.02 -9.41 9.25
C ALA A 79 -2.73 -10.24 9.19
N LEU A 80 -1.61 -9.71 9.72
CA LEU A 80 -0.31 -10.40 9.76
C LEU A 80 -0.35 -11.69 10.58
N ARG A 81 -1.10 -11.71 11.70
CA ARG A 81 -1.33 -12.94 12.47
C ARG A 81 -2.11 -13.99 11.67
N ALA A 82 -3.15 -13.57 10.96
CA ALA A 82 -3.93 -14.46 10.10
C ALA A 82 -3.08 -15.02 8.94
N SER A 83 -2.21 -14.20 8.33
CA SER A 83 -1.23 -14.63 7.33
C SER A 83 -0.33 -15.75 7.85
N ASN A 84 0.17 -15.62 9.08
CA ASN A 84 0.99 -16.66 9.72
C ASN A 84 0.24 -17.97 9.99
N GLN A 85 -1.06 -17.89 10.33
CA GLN A 85 -1.85 -19.07 10.70
C GLN A 85 -2.42 -19.81 9.49
N ARG A 86 -2.85 -19.06 8.46
CA ARG A 86 -3.58 -19.61 7.31
C ARG A 86 -2.72 -19.72 6.06
N GLY A 87 -1.54 -19.09 6.04
CA GLY A 87 -0.61 -19.13 4.91
C GLY A 87 -1.18 -18.53 3.62
N ARG A 88 -2.26 -17.75 3.70
CA ARG A 88 -3.06 -17.37 2.52
C ARG A 88 -2.42 -16.21 1.77
N TRP A 89 -2.33 -15.03 2.38
CA TRP A 89 -1.79 -13.85 1.72
C TRP A 89 -0.94 -13.03 2.67
N TYR A 90 0.06 -12.39 2.10
CA TYR A 90 0.74 -11.29 2.73
C TYR A 90 0.00 -9.99 2.45
N ILE A 91 -0.14 -9.11 3.44
CA ILE A 91 -0.90 -7.85 3.30
C ILE A 91 0.02 -6.65 3.47
N PHE A 92 0.05 -5.79 2.44
CA PHE A 92 0.52 -4.41 2.55
C PHE A 92 -0.64 -3.49 2.90
N VAL A 93 -0.35 -2.37 3.56
CA VAL A 93 -1.37 -1.37 3.90
C VAL A 93 -1.05 -0.05 3.22
N CYS A 94 -2.03 0.50 2.51
CA CYS A 94 -1.94 1.78 1.84
C CYS A 94 -2.93 2.77 2.44
N VAL A 95 -2.49 4.01 2.67
CA VAL A 95 -3.34 5.10 3.14
C VAL A 95 -3.27 6.24 2.11
N GLY A 96 -4.41 6.67 1.59
CA GLY A 96 -4.49 7.73 0.59
C GLY A 96 -4.06 7.29 -0.82
N GLU A 97 -3.85 8.29 -1.69
CA GLU A 97 -3.58 8.08 -3.12
C GLU A 97 -2.24 7.36 -3.39
N PRO A 98 -2.20 6.47 -4.40
CA PRO A 98 -0.95 5.81 -4.81
C PRO A 98 0.04 6.83 -5.41
N PRO A 99 1.35 6.51 -5.43
CA PRO A 99 2.32 7.32 -6.15
C PRO A 99 2.11 7.21 -7.67
N GLU A 100 2.71 8.12 -8.42
CA GLU A 100 2.64 8.11 -9.90
C GLU A 100 3.37 6.92 -10.53
N SER A 101 4.36 6.33 -9.82
CA SER A 101 5.18 5.23 -10.30
C SER A 101 4.96 3.96 -9.48
N ARG A 102 4.76 2.85 -10.20
CA ARG A 102 4.69 1.50 -9.62
C ARG A 102 5.98 1.14 -8.88
N GLU A 103 7.13 1.55 -9.40
CA GLU A 103 8.44 1.28 -8.81
C GLU A 103 8.60 1.98 -7.45
N ILE A 104 8.04 3.18 -7.28
CA ILE A 104 8.00 3.88 -5.99
C ILE A 104 7.14 3.10 -5.00
N LEU A 105 5.95 2.65 -5.45
CA LEU A 105 5.04 1.87 -4.61
C LEU A 105 5.68 0.56 -4.13
N LEU A 106 6.27 -0.22 -5.06
CA LEU A 106 6.94 -1.48 -4.75
C LEU A 106 8.13 -1.29 -3.80
N ARG A 107 8.89 -0.20 -3.97
CA ARG A 107 9.98 0.11 -3.04
C ARG A 107 9.45 0.42 -1.64
N SER A 108 8.36 1.18 -1.54
CA SER A 108 7.71 1.48 -0.26
C SER A 108 7.17 0.21 0.41
N PHE A 109 6.65 -0.73 -0.37
CA PHE A 109 6.27 -2.06 0.09
C PHE A 109 7.46 -2.85 0.65
N ASP A 110 8.59 -2.85 -0.04
CA ASP A 110 9.80 -3.53 0.42
C ASP A 110 10.40 -2.89 1.68
N GLU A 111 10.42 -1.56 1.77
CA GLU A 111 11.10 -0.81 2.85
C GLU A 111 10.23 -0.59 4.10
N CYS A 112 8.94 -0.37 3.89
CA CYS A 112 8.00 0.03 4.95
C CYS A 112 6.81 -0.93 5.09
N GLY A 113 6.58 -1.82 4.12
CA GLY A 113 5.44 -2.73 4.14
C GLY A 113 4.09 -2.05 3.92
N GLY A 114 4.09 -0.91 3.24
CA GLY A 114 2.90 -0.14 2.94
C GLY A 114 3.19 1.12 2.15
N TRP A 115 2.16 1.92 1.91
CA TRP A 115 2.26 3.27 1.33
C TRP A 115 1.40 4.25 2.12
N VAL A 116 1.82 5.50 2.14
CA VAL A 116 1.04 6.61 2.69
C VAL A 116 1.18 7.77 1.71
N GLY A 117 0.04 8.27 1.23
CA GLY A 117 -0.07 9.38 0.28
C GLY A 117 0.66 10.62 0.77
N PHE A 118 1.12 11.45 -0.16
CA PHE A 118 1.86 12.67 0.16
C PHE A 118 0.99 13.75 0.84
N ASP A 119 -0.30 13.70 0.59
CA ASP A 119 -1.34 14.56 1.13
C ASP A 119 -1.79 14.16 2.56
N VAL A 120 -1.39 12.98 3.04
CA VAL A 120 -1.76 12.48 4.36
C VAL A 120 -0.90 13.16 5.44
N SER A 121 -1.56 13.83 6.39
CA SER A 121 -0.89 14.42 7.54
C SER A 121 -0.20 13.36 8.41
N ARG A 122 0.94 13.73 9.04
CA ARG A 122 1.75 12.82 9.86
C ARG A 122 2.23 11.57 9.11
N ARG A 123 2.37 11.65 7.78
CA ARG A 123 2.86 10.58 6.88
C ARG A 123 4.01 9.75 7.47
N ASN A 124 5.05 10.41 7.96
CA ASN A 124 6.24 9.74 8.48
C ASN A 124 5.96 8.94 9.77
N GLU A 125 5.11 9.46 10.65
CA GLU A 125 4.69 8.74 11.86
C GLU A 125 3.88 7.49 11.50
N ILE A 126 3.04 7.57 10.46
CA ILE A 126 2.25 6.43 9.97
C ILE A 126 3.14 5.36 9.38
N PHE A 127 4.10 5.73 8.53
CA PHE A 127 5.09 4.79 8.01
C PHE A 127 5.85 4.10 9.13
N THR A 128 6.26 4.85 10.15
CA THR A 128 6.95 4.33 11.31
C THR A 128 6.08 3.34 12.07
N ALA A 129 4.79 3.66 12.29
CA ALA A 129 3.84 2.77 12.96
C ALA A 129 3.57 1.48 12.17
N ILE A 130 3.39 1.57 10.84
CA ILE A 130 3.24 0.40 9.96
C ILE A 130 4.47 -0.50 10.12
N LYS A 131 5.66 0.09 10.00
CA LYS A 131 6.93 -0.63 10.07
C LYS A 131 7.11 -1.36 11.40
N ILE A 132 6.94 -0.66 12.51
CA ILE A 132 7.01 -1.24 13.87
C ILE A 132 6.01 -2.38 14.03
N THR A 133 4.77 -2.20 13.56
CA THR A 133 3.74 -3.25 13.67
C THR A 133 4.16 -4.52 12.93
N ARG A 134 4.78 -4.38 11.76
CA ARG A 134 5.25 -5.52 10.97
C ARG A 134 6.42 -6.25 11.61
N GLU A 135 7.33 -5.51 12.22
CA GLU A 135 8.45 -6.07 12.99
C GLU A 135 7.97 -6.86 14.21
N GLN A 136 6.90 -6.39 14.86
CA GLN A 136 6.27 -7.11 15.97
C GLN A 136 5.53 -8.38 15.52
N PHE A 137 5.06 -8.42 14.27
CA PHE A 137 4.30 -9.54 13.71
C PHE A 137 4.93 -10.07 12.41
N PRO A 138 6.14 -10.64 12.47
CA PRO A 138 6.81 -11.13 11.27
C PRO A 138 6.03 -12.30 10.69
N VAL A 139 5.77 -12.24 9.38
CA VAL A 139 5.19 -13.35 8.61
C VAL A 139 6.31 -14.31 8.23
N ARG A 140 6.29 -15.52 8.80
CA ARG A 140 7.40 -16.51 8.71
C ARG A 140 7.70 -16.97 7.28
N THR A 141 6.74 -16.85 6.38
CA THR A 141 6.86 -17.23 4.97
C THR A 141 7.50 -16.15 4.11
N LEU A 142 7.81 -14.97 4.66
CA LEU A 142 8.43 -13.88 3.92
C LEU A 142 9.90 -13.68 4.30
N PRO A 143 10.72 -13.22 3.35
CA PRO A 143 12.12 -12.95 3.65
C PRO A 143 12.29 -11.84 4.70
N PRO A 144 13.35 -11.91 5.53
CA PRO A 144 13.61 -10.96 6.62
C PRO A 144 13.65 -9.48 6.22
N ARG A 145 13.90 -9.17 4.95
CA ARG A 145 14.03 -7.79 4.44
C ARG A 145 12.75 -6.95 4.59
N PHE A 146 11.57 -7.55 4.72
CA PHE A 146 10.29 -6.85 4.94
C PHE A 146 10.08 -6.33 6.38
N TYR A 147 11.07 -6.53 7.25
CA TYR A 147 11.00 -6.22 8.69
C TYR A 147 12.22 -5.42 9.18
N SER A 148 13.01 -4.79 8.29
CA SER A 148 14.23 -4.12 8.73
C SER A 148 14.04 -2.60 8.86
N VAL A 149 14.21 -2.07 10.08
CA VAL A 149 14.07 -0.64 10.43
C VAL A 149 15.00 0.30 9.66
N SER A 150 16.09 -0.19 9.08
CA SER A 150 17.21 0.59 8.53
C SER A 150 16.94 1.36 7.21
N GLY A 151 15.76 1.22 6.60
CA GLY A 151 15.46 1.78 5.27
C GLY A 151 14.94 3.24 5.18
N LEU A 152 14.58 3.90 6.30
CA LEU A 152 13.88 5.20 6.26
C LEU A 152 14.68 6.35 5.61
N THR A 153 16.01 6.29 5.63
CA THR A 153 16.89 7.38 5.16
C THR A 153 17.03 7.50 3.64
N ARG A 154 16.55 6.53 2.83
CA ARG A 154 16.77 6.53 1.37
C ARG A 154 15.65 7.14 0.53
N LEU A 155 14.42 7.24 1.06
CA LEU A 155 13.28 7.80 0.32
C LEU A 155 13.28 9.34 0.30
N GLU A 156 13.94 9.99 1.27
CA GLU A 156 13.95 11.45 1.40
C GLU A 156 14.95 12.17 0.48
N SER A 157 15.89 11.45 -0.15
CA SER A 157 16.99 12.05 -0.92
C SER A 157 16.83 11.97 -2.44
N ARG A 158 15.67 11.53 -2.95
CA ARG A 158 15.43 11.35 -4.39
C ARG A 158 14.07 11.85 -4.89
N VAL A 159 13.45 12.81 -4.20
CA VAL A 159 12.31 13.58 -4.72
C VAL A 159 12.76 15.01 -4.96
#